data_AF-A0A2N0RDT9-F1
#
_entry.id   AF-A0A2N0RDT9-F1
#
_cell.length_a   1.000
_cell.length_b   1.000
_cell.length_c   1.000
_cell.angle_alpha   90.00
_cell.angle_beta   90.00
_cell.angle_gamma   90.00
#
_symmetry.space_group_name_H-M   'P 1'
#
loop_
_entity.id
_entity.type
_entity.pdbx_description
1 polymer ?
#
loop_
_entity_poly.entity_id
_entity_poly.type
_entity_poly.pdbx_seq_one_letter_code
_entity_poly.pdbx_strand_id
1 'polypeptide(L)'
;MKCWDAKAENRPSAIELYQILKKLDKEEEISNSEICTQMREYEKIREKKFKNRSNENKSESIKTHPQAIYTSRLLSFKNLPEPINSSDLTSCQINSDDVPSISTNLISEWT
;
A
#
# COMPACT_ATOMS: atom_id res chain seq x y z
N MET A 1 5.10 7.39 9.49
CA MET A 1 5.93 6.28 9.99
C MET A 1 7.28 6.33 9.29
N LYS A 2 8.41 6.11 9.99
CA LYS A 2 9.76 6.25 9.40
C LYS A 2 10.05 5.23 8.28
N CYS A 3 9.46 4.03 8.35
CA CYS A 3 9.62 3.01 7.30
C CYS A 3 9.02 3.41 5.94
N TRP A 4 8.14 4.40 5.92
CA TRP A 4 7.46 4.87 4.72
C TRP A 4 7.99 6.21 4.21
N ASP A 5 9.13 6.68 4.74
CA ASP A 5 9.71 7.93 4.30
C ASP A 5 10.10 7.87 2.82
N ALA A 6 9.80 8.93 2.08
CA ALA A 6 10.15 9.06 0.68
C ALA A 6 11.65 8.93 0.45
N LYS A 7 12.47 9.52 1.32
CA LYS A 7 13.93 9.42 1.26
C LYS A 7 14.40 8.13 1.91
N ALA A 8 15.21 7.37 1.18
CA ALA A 8 15.68 6.07 1.65
C ALA A 8 16.57 6.21 2.91
N GLU A 9 17.31 7.31 3.02
CA GLU A 9 18.23 7.60 4.12
C GLU A 9 17.50 7.86 5.44
N ASN A 10 16.22 8.25 5.37
CA ASN A 10 15.38 8.49 6.55
C ASN A 10 14.70 7.20 7.05
N ARG A 11 14.74 6.12 6.26
CA ARG A 11 14.14 4.84 6.63
C ARG A 11 15.04 4.13 7.65
N PRO A 12 14.47 3.47 8.65
CA PRO A 12 15.24 2.64 9.56
C PRO A 12 15.91 1.50 8.76
N SER A 13 17.16 1.23 9.10
CA SER A 13 17.84 0.02 8.68
C SER A 13 17.16 -1.23 9.23
N ALA A 14 17.46 -2.40 8.65
CA ALA A 14 16.95 -3.67 9.15
C ALA A 14 17.35 -3.94 10.62
N ILE A 15 18.54 -3.48 11.03
CA ILE A 15 19.05 -3.64 12.40
C ILE A 15 18.24 -2.78 13.37
N GLU A 16 18.00 -1.51 13.04
CA GLU A 16 17.18 -0.61 13.87
C GLU A 16 15.74 -1.12 13.98
N LEU A 17 15.17 -1.60 12.87
CA LEU A 17 13.83 -2.19 12.87
C LEU A 17 13.77 -3.41 13.79
N TYR A 18 14.76 -4.30 13.73
CA TYR A 18 14.85 -5.47 14.61
C TYR A 18 14.89 -5.06 16.10
N GLN A 19 15.66 -4.04 16.45
CA GLN A 19 15.74 -3.55 17.82
C GLN A 19 14.40 -2.97 18.32
N ILE A 20 13.70 -2.21 17.46
CA ILE A 20 12.37 -1.69 17.76
C ILE A 20 11.40 -2.85 18.00
N LEU A 21 11.33 -3.81 17.09
CA LEU A 21 10.44 -4.97 17.20
C LEU A 21 10.72 -5.80 18.47
N LYS A 22 12.01 -6.04 18.77
CA LYS A 22 12.41 -6.76 19.99
C LYS A 22 12.01 -6.02 21.28
N LYS A 23 11.97 -4.68 21.25
CA LYS A 23 11.49 -3.90 22.39
C LYS A 23 9.97 -4.02 22.55
N LEU A 24 9.23 -3.94 21.44
CA LEU A 24 7.78 -4.11 21.43
C LEU A 24 7.37 -5.50 21.94
N ASP A 25 8.06 -6.55 21.51
CA ASP A 25 7.86 -7.93 21.96
C ASP A 25 8.00 -8.07 23.49
N LYS A 26 9.01 -7.44 24.08
CA LYS A 26 9.18 -7.38 25.54
C LYS A 26 8.10 -6.56 26.24
N GLU A 27 7.59 -5.50 25.62
CA GLU A 27 6.50 -4.70 26.17
C GLU A 27 5.16 -5.45 26.08
N GLU A 28 5.00 -6.37 25.13
CA GLU A 28 3.85 -7.27 25.03
C GLU A 28 3.80 -8.28 26.20
N GLU A 29 4.96 -8.75 26.68
CA GLU A 29 5.02 -9.60 27.88
C GLU A 29 4.48 -8.86 29.14
N ILE A 30 4.46 -7.52 29.12
CA ILE A 30 3.84 -6.72 30.17
C ILE A 30 2.34 -6.62 29.86
N SER A 31 1.55 -7.49 30.50
CA SER A 31 0.09 -7.66 30.33
C SER A 31 -0.78 -6.37 30.34
N ASN A 32 -0.25 -5.21 30.75
CA ASN A 32 -0.95 -3.93 30.81
C ASN A 32 -0.26 -2.81 30.01
N SER A 33 0.67 -3.13 29.10
CA SER A 33 1.26 -2.13 28.22
C SER A 33 0.22 -1.53 27.26
N GLU A 34 0.49 -0.33 26.78
CA GLU A 34 -0.36 0.35 25.79
C GLU A 34 -0.50 -0.49 24.50
N ILE A 35 0.53 -1.24 24.12
CA ILE A 35 0.52 -2.12 22.95
C ILE A 35 -0.50 -3.24 23.14
N CYS A 36 -0.49 -3.92 24.29
CA CYS A 36 -1.45 -4.98 24.58
C CYS A 36 -2.89 -4.47 24.59
N THR A 37 -3.14 -3.26 25.12
CA THR A 37 -4.49 -2.69 25.12
C THR A 37 -4.95 -2.36 23.71
N GLN A 38 -4.10 -1.74 22.89
CA GLN A 38 -4.39 -1.47 21.47
C GLN A 38 -4.64 -2.76 20.68
N MET A 39 -3.83 -3.81 20.87
CA MET A 39 -4.01 -5.12 20.23
C MET A 39 -5.37 -5.74 20.59
N ARG A 40 -5.74 -5.73 21.88
CA ARG A 40 -7.03 -6.25 22.33
C ARG A 40 -8.22 -5.49 21.74
N GLU A 41 -8.13 -4.15 21.65
CA GLU A 41 -9.17 -3.36 20.99
C GLU A 41 -9.27 -3.66 19.49
N TYR A 42 -8.14 -3.81 18.82
CA TYR A 42 -8.11 -4.24 17.42
C TYR A 42 -8.74 -5.61 17.22
N GLU A 43 -8.46 -6.59 18.08
CA GLU A 43 -9.08 -7.93 18.03
C GLU A 43 -10.60 -7.85 18.15
N LYS A 44 -11.13 -7.05 19.08
CA LYS A 44 -12.58 -6.82 19.21
C LYS A 44 -13.19 -6.24 17.93
N ILE A 45 -12.54 -5.26 17.31
CA ILE A 45 -13.00 -4.66 16.04
C ILE A 45 -12.96 -5.71 14.92
N ARG A 46 -11.86 -6.46 14.84
CA ARG A 46 -11.65 -7.53 13.87
C ARG A 46 -12.76 -8.57 13.98
N GLU A 47 -13.01 -9.11 15.15
CA GLU A 47 -14.07 -10.10 15.38
C GLU A 47 -15.46 -9.58 14.98
N LYS A 48 -15.80 -8.34 15.35
CA LYS A 48 -17.07 -7.71 14.93
C LYS A 48 -17.18 -7.62 13.41
N LYS A 49 -16.12 -7.16 12.74
CA LYS A 49 -16.07 -7.03 11.27
C LYS A 49 -16.23 -8.39 10.58
N PHE A 50 -15.57 -9.43 11.09
CA PHE A 50 -15.63 -10.77 10.49
C PHE A 50 -16.95 -11.51 10.79
N LYS A 51 -17.54 -11.35 11.98
CA LYS A 51 -18.89 -11.87 12.27
C LYS A 51 -19.95 -11.27 11.35
N ASN A 52 -19.83 -9.98 11.01
CA ASN A 52 -20.75 -9.33 10.07
C ASN A 52 -20.56 -9.79 8.62
N ARG A 53 -19.37 -10.30 8.26
CA ARG A 53 -19.02 -10.73 6.90
C ARG A 53 -19.46 -12.16 6.57
N SER A 54 -19.62 -13.05 7.56
CA SER A 54 -19.95 -14.46 7.33
C SER A 54 -21.37 -14.70 6.79
N ASN A 55 -22.21 -13.67 6.71
CA ASN A 55 -23.54 -13.74 6.07
C ASN A 55 -23.51 -13.41 4.57
N GLU A 56 -22.38 -12.93 4.04
CA GLU A 56 -22.17 -12.68 2.61
C GLU A 56 -21.17 -13.70 2.06
N ASN A 57 -21.56 -14.98 2.06
CA ASN A 57 -20.91 -15.98 1.22
C ASN A 57 -21.33 -15.76 -0.24
N LYS A 58 -20.98 -14.59 -0.79
CA LYS A 58 -20.85 -14.42 -2.23
C LYS A 58 -19.36 -14.29 -2.46
N SER A 59 -18.78 -15.34 -3.03
CA SER A 59 -17.56 -15.18 -3.82
C SER A 59 -17.86 -14.09 -4.85
N GLU A 60 -17.56 -12.84 -4.51
CA GLU A 60 -17.50 -11.78 -5.50
C GLU A 60 -16.42 -12.22 -6.47
N SER A 61 -16.86 -12.74 -7.62
CA SER A 61 -15.98 -12.91 -8.75
C SER A 61 -15.30 -11.58 -8.97
N ILE A 62 -13.97 -11.58 -8.96
CA ILE A 62 -13.18 -10.37 -9.16
C ILE A 62 -13.62 -9.78 -10.50
N LYS A 63 -14.37 -8.68 -10.46
CA LYS A 63 -14.83 -7.98 -11.66
C LYS A 63 -13.66 -7.20 -12.22
N THR A 64 -12.95 -7.80 -13.16
CA THR A 64 -11.93 -7.08 -13.92
C THR A 64 -12.61 -6.25 -15.02
N HIS A 65 -12.15 -5.02 -15.20
CA HIS A 65 -12.59 -4.20 -16.32
C HIS A 65 -12.16 -4.85 -17.65
N PRO A 66 -12.99 -4.88 -18.71
CA PRO A 66 -12.65 -5.55 -19.98
C PRO A 66 -11.35 -5.04 -20.63
N GLN A 67 -11.01 -3.78 -20.41
CA GLN A 67 -9.75 -3.17 -20.90
C GLN A 67 -8.58 -3.24 -19.90
N ALA A 68 -8.73 -3.84 -18.72
CA ALA A 68 -7.63 -3.93 -17.76
C ALA A 68 -6.61 -4.98 -18.18
N ILE A 69 -5.32 -4.61 -18.16
CA ILE A 69 -4.21 -5.49 -18.52
C ILE A 69 -3.37 -5.75 -17.27
N TYR A 70 -3.34 -7.01 -16.83
CA TYR A 70 -2.65 -7.46 -15.62
C TYR A 70 -1.36 -8.24 -15.93
N THR A 71 -0.69 -7.93 -17.04
CA THR A 71 0.60 -8.52 -17.37
C THR A 71 1.74 -7.71 -16.77
N SER A 72 2.84 -8.38 -16.42
CA SER A 72 4.07 -7.68 -16.05
C SER A 72 4.55 -6.83 -17.24
N ARG A 73 4.93 -5.58 -16.94
CA ARG A 73 5.50 -4.64 -17.91
C ARG A 73 6.71 -3.98 -17.28
N LEU A 74 7.74 -3.74 -18.07
CA LEU A 74 8.91 -2.99 -17.62
C LEU A 74 8.49 -1.53 -17.36
N LEU A 75 8.71 -1.07 -16.13
CA LEU A 75 8.50 0.34 -15.77
C LEU A 75 9.72 1.16 -16.22
N SER A 76 9.48 2.24 -16.97
CA SER A 76 10.50 3.21 -17.35
C SER A 76 10.54 4.35 -16.32
N PHE A 77 11.66 4.49 -15.62
CA PHE A 77 11.82 5.48 -14.54
C PHE A 77 12.45 6.80 -15.01
N LYS A 78 12.67 7.00 -16.32
CA LYS A 78 13.54 8.09 -16.82
C LYS A 78 13.08 9.50 -16.44
N ASN A 79 11.78 9.71 -16.17
CA ASN A 79 11.19 11.04 -15.92
C ASN A 79 10.21 11.04 -14.74
N LEU A 80 10.42 10.21 -13.70
CA LEU A 80 9.55 10.26 -12.53
C LEU A 80 9.96 11.40 -11.59
N PRO A 81 9.00 12.10 -10.98
CA PRO A 81 9.30 13.10 -9.95
C PRO A 81 9.95 12.42 -8.75
N GLU A 82 10.68 13.20 -7.96
CA GLU A 82 11.20 12.71 -6.68
C GLU A 82 10.04 12.25 -5.79
N PRO A 83 10.19 11.13 -5.07
CA PRO A 83 9.20 10.71 -4.10
C PRO A 83 9.06 11.77 -3.02
N ILE A 84 7.82 12.05 -2.61
CA ILE A 84 7.47 13.00 -1.55
C ILE A 84 6.57 12.32 -0.53
N ASN A 85 6.69 12.72 0.73
CA ASN A 85 5.88 12.16 1.81
C ASN A 85 4.42 12.61 1.67
N SER A 86 3.49 11.79 2.15
CA SER A 86 2.06 12.10 2.08
C SER A 86 1.67 13.37 2.84
N SER A 87 2.42 13.73 3.88
CA SER A 87 2.25 14.99 4.63
C SER A 87 2.60 16.23 3.81
N ASP A 88 3.49 16.05 2.84
CA ASP A 88 4.08 17.13 2.04
C ASP A 88 3.32 17.32 0.72
N LEU A 89 2.34 16.44 0.47
CA LEU A 89 1.38 16.58 -0.62
C LEU A 89 0.44 17.75 -0.29
N THR A 90 0.78 18.95 -0.79
CA THR A 90 -0.23 19.98 -1.03
C THR A 90 -1.20 19.42 -2.06
N SER A 91 -2.45 19.15 -1.67
CA SER A 91 -3.56 18.57 -2.44
C SER A 91 -3.26 18.40 -3.94
N CYS A 92 -3.08 17.16 -4.39
CA CYS A 92 -2.84 16.85 -5.79
C CYS A 92 -3.92 17.51 -6.69
N GLN A 93 -3.59 18.62 -7.35
CA GLN A 93 -4.33 19.07 -8.52
C GLN A 93 -3.88 18.18 -9.67
N ILE A 94 -4.54 17.02 -9.79
CA ILE A 94 -4.40 16.19 -10.98
C ILE A 94 -5.15 16.95 -12.09
N ASN A 95 -4.43 17.78 -12.84
CA ASN A 95 -4.91 18.26 -14.13
C ASN A 95 -4.88 17.05 -15.06
N SER A 96 -6.05 16.50 -15.38
CA SER A 96 -6.22 15.32 -16.25
C SER A 96 -5.97 15.60 -17.74
N ASP A 97 -5.37 16.74 -18.11
CA ASP A 97 -5.45 17.23 -19.49
C ASP A 97 -4.27 16.91 -20.40
N ASP A 98 -3.24 16.20 -19.93
CA ASP A 98 -2.17 15.72 -20.81
C ASP A 98 -2.20 14.20 -20.96
N VAL A 99 -3.16 13.72 -21.75
CA VAL A 99 -3.03 12.43 -22.45
C VAL A 99 -2.22 12.71 -23.72
N PRO A 100 -0.96 12.22 -23.85
CA PRO A 100 -0.31 12.21 -25.15
C PRO A 100 -1.15 11.32 -26.06
N SER A 101 -1.68 11.90 -27.14
CA SER A 101 -2.38 11.19 -28.20
C SER A 101 -1.47 10.06 -28.69
N ILE A 102 -1.75 8.83 -28.27
CA ILE A 102 -1.11 7.64 -28.84
C ILE A 102 -1.72 7.52 -30.23
N SER A 103 -0.98 7.99 -31.23
CA SER A 103 -1.29 7.71 -32.62
C SER A 103 -1.37 6.20 -32.79
N THR A 104 -2.54 5.72 -33.17
CA THR A 104 -2.81 4.35 -33.57
C THR A 104 -1.95 4.00 -34.78
N ASN A 105 -0.75 3.44 -34.56
CA ASN A 105 -0.06 2.69 -35.60
C ASN A 105 -0.41 1.22 -35.43
N LEU A 106 -1.13 0.75 -36.44
CA LEU A 106 -1.69 -0.57 -36.61
C LEU A 106 -0.69 -1.70 -36.35
N ILE A 107 -1.20 -2.66 -35.58
CA ILE A 107 -0.89 -4.09 -35.62
C ILE A 107 -0.45 -4.50 -37.04
N SER A 108 0.85 -4.57 -37.28
CA SER A 108 1.42 -5.08 -38.52
C SER A 108 2.82 -5.64 -38.31
N GLU A 109 3.04 -6.36 -37.20
CA GLU A 109 4.30 -7.11 -37.00
C GLU A 109 4.05 -8.30 -36.05
N TRP A 110 3.21 -9.23 -36.50
CA TRP A 110 3.23 -10.63 -36.06
C TRP A 110 2.95 -11.51 -37.28
N THR A 111 3.97 -11.67 -38.12
CA THR A 111 4.15 -12.83 -39.01
C THR A 111 5.48 -13.44 -38.68
#